data_AF-A0A9E4FM82-F1
#
_entry.id   AF-A0A9E4FM82-F1
#
_cell.length_a   1.000
_cell.length_b   1.000
_cell.length_c   1.000
_cell.angle_alpha   90.00
_cell.angle_beta   90.00
_cell.angle_gamma   90.00
#
_symmetry.space_group_name_H-M   'P 1'
#
loop_
_entity.id
_entity.type
_entity.pdbx_description
1 polymer ?
#
loop_
_entity_poly.entity_id
_entity_poly.type
_entity_poly.pdbx_seq_one_letter_code
_entity_poly.pdbx_strand_id
1 'polypeptide(L)'
;MSIQKEMQVAVYLDLENIRYAMLNLYGMEPDFRLMVDKIRSYGRPSVMRAYADFSEHPEIQRNLQIAGFDPINVPAKKINRPNSGGIVERIKNASDMVLAIDAIVEASDANSSGLQKTFYLMTGDADYIKLVTQLRNKFGQRVVVCGVQGSMSRDLRSAADGEDLLEIPYVAPALDDDVKQAIISLVKRKPPPLEFWSMKILDRWCQDERNSIPGTAKQRRDMLTQLLNEEVLLQRPIEFKGSPAVETYLDEDRAIDYGYLEEPQPP
;
A
#
# COMPACT_ATOMS: atom_id res chain seq x y z
N MET A 1 21.52 2.20 -40.45
CA MET A 1 20.39 1.75 -39.63
C MET A 1 20.56 2.41 -38.27
N SER A 2 19.93 3.56 -38.06
CA SER A 2 19.98 4.28 -36.79
C SER A 2 19.28 3.42 -35.74
N ILE A 3 20.03 2.92 -34.76
CA ILE A 3 19.47 2.28 -33.57
C ILE A 3 18.59 3.35 -32.93
N GLN A 4 17.26 3.20 -32.98
CA GLN A 4 16.38 4.01 -32.15
C GLN A 4 16.82 3.78 -30.70
N LYS A 5 17.35 4.82 -30.06
CA LYS A 5 17.72 4.78 -28.65
C LYS A 5 16.42 4.54 -27.87
N GLU A 6 16.24 3.33 -27.39
CA GLU A 6 15.08 2.95 -26.58
C GLU A 6 15.01 3.90 -25.37
N MET A 7 13.90 4.62 -25.20
CA MET A 7 13.75 5.57 -24.09
C MET A 7 13.84 4.81 -22.77
N GLN A 8 14.67 5.32 -21.86
CA GLN A 8 14.83 4.75 -20.53
C GLN A 8 13.99 5.53 -19.52
N VAL A 9 13.44 4.80 -18.55
CA VAL A 9 12.65 5.36 -17.45
C VAL A 9 13.34 5.10 -16.13
N ALA A 10 13.53 6.14 -15.33
CA ALA A 10 13.99 6.03 -13.95
C ALA A 10 12.79 6.28 -13.03
N VAL A 11 12.36 5.24 -12.30
CA VAL A 11 11.14 5.26 -11.49
C VAL A 11 11.50 5.39 -10.02
N TYR A 12 10.88 6.36 -9.37
CA TYR A 12 11.02 6.63 -7.94
C TYR A 12 9.63 6.69 -7.32
N LEU A 13 9.31 5.69 -6.50
CA LEU A 13 8.03 5.55 -5.84
C LEU A 13 8.12 5.97 -4.38
N ASP A 14 7.41 7.05 -4.04
CA ASP A 14 7.06 7.36 -2.66
C ASP A 14 5.87 6.48 -2.26
N LEU A 15 6.21 5.31 -1.71
CA LEU A 15 5.21 4.30 -1.41
C LEU A 15 4.30 4.74 -0.26
N GLU A 16 4.81 5.48 0.72
CA GLU A 16 4.01 5.97 1.84
C GLU A 16 2.93 6.94 1.34
N ASN A 17 3.27 7.85 0.44
CA ASN A 17 2.31 8.78 -0.16
C ASN A 17 1.25 8.07 -1.00
N ILE A 18 1.67 7.21 -1.94
CA ILE A 18 0.76 6.50 -2.83
C ILE A 18 -0.15 5.55 -2.05
N ARG A 19 0.40 4.76 -1.13
CA ARG A 19 -0.37 3.82 -0.32
C ARG A 19 -1.36 4.55 0.59
N TYR A 20 -0.94 5.63 1.24
CA TYR A 20 -1.85 6.44 2.05
C TYR A 20 -3.01 6.97 1.22
N ALA A 21 -2.74 7.53 0.04
CA ALA A 21 -3.77 8.05 -0.85
C ALA A 21 -4.74 6.95 -1.31
N MET A 22 -4.23 5.78 -1.69
CA MET A 22 -5.06 4.64 -2.09
C MET A 22 -5.94 4.12 -0.95
N LEU A 23 -5.40 3.96 0.25
CA LEU A 23 -6.15 3.51 1.41
C LEU A 23 -7.20 4.55 1.84
N ASN A 24 -6.86 5.84 1.78
CA ASN A 24 -7.75 6.91 2.21
C ASN A 24 -8.91 7.16 1.23
N LEU A 25 -8.62 7.17 -0.09
CA LEU A 25 -9.61 7.50 -1.11
C LEU A 25 -10.40 6.27 -1.58
N TYR A 26 -9.75 5.11 -1.68
CA TYR A 26 -10.33 3.90 -2.29
C TYR A 26 -10.38 2.70 -1.33
N GLY A 27 -9.73 2.77 -0.17
CA GLY A 27 -9.71 1.67 0.79
C GLY A 27 -8.98 0.44 0.28
N MET A 28 -8.07 0.58 -0.70
CA MET A 28 -7.38 -0.54 -1.33
C MET A 28 -5.86 -0.39 -1.21
N GLU A 29 -5.16 -1.52 -1.18
CA GLU A 29 -3.69 -1.56 -1.29
C GLU A 29 -3.26 -1.39 -2.76
N PRO A 30 -2.06 -0.86 -3.03
CA PRO A 30 -1.57 -0.66 -4.38
C PRO A 30 -1.28 -1.98 -5.10
N ASP A 31 -1.75 -2.07 -6.35
CA ASP A 31 -1.35 -3.13 -7.28
C ASP A 31 -0.13 -2.68 -8.08
N PHE A 32 1.03 -3.18 -7.68
CA PHE A 32 2.30 -2.84 -8.32
C PHE A 32 2.42 -3.37 -9.76
N ARG A 33 1.70 -4.42 -10.14
CA ARG A 33 1.75 -4.95 -11.52
C ARG A 33 1.12 -3.95 -12.49
N LEU A 34 -0.05 -3.41 -12.13
CA LEU A 34 -0.69 -2.36 -12.92
C LEU A 34 0.20 -1.11 -13.04
N MET A 35 0.90 -0.73 -11.96
CA MET A 35 1.87 0.37 -12.00
C MET A 35 3.01 0.09 -13.00
N VAL A 36 3.56 -1.13 -13.02
CA VAL A 36 4.62 -1.51 -13.97
C VAL A 36 4.15 -1.41 -15.42
N ASP A 37 2.92 -1.83 -15.72
CA ASP A 37 2.38 -1.75 -17.08
C ASP A 37 2.26 -0.29 -17.54
N LYS A 38 1.84 0.62 -16.64
CA LYS A 38 1.84 2.06 -16.94
C LYS A 38 3.25 2.61 -17.15
N ILE A 39 4.19 2.28 -16.27
CA ILE A 39 5.61 2.69 -16.38
C ILE A 39 6.20 2.29 -17.73
N ARG A 40 5.94 1.06 -18.20
CA ARG A 40 6.47 0.53 -19.47
C ARG A 40 5.99 1.32 -20.69
N SER A 41 4.85 2.01 -20.61
CA SER A 41 4.40 2.89 -21.70
C SER A 41 5.31 4.11 -21.91
N TYR A 42 6.13 4.48 -20.92
CA TYR A 42 7.10 5.59 -21.00
C TYR A 42 8.49 5.16 -21.48
N GLY A 43 8.73 3.86 -21.63
CA GLY A 43 10.01 3.30 -22.06
C GLY A 43 10.48 2.14 -21.18
N ARG A 44 11.70 1.66 -21.43
CA ARG A 44 12.30 0.56 -20.67
C ARG A 44 12.74 1.07 -19.30
N PRO A 45 12.27 0.47 -18.19
CA PRO A 45 12.76 0.84 -16.87
C PRO A 45 14.26 0.55 -16.74
N SER A 46 15.06 1.58 -16.43
CA SER A 46 16.48 1.42 -16.09
C SER A 46 16.71 1.35 -14.58
N VAL A 47 15.84 2.01 -13.80
CA VAL A 47 15.83 2.00 -12.34
C VAL A 47 14.37 1.95 -11.90
N MET A 48 14.06 1.12 -10.90
CA MET A 48 12.75 1.09 -10.25
C MET A 48 12.95 0.95 -8.75
N ARG A 49 12.75 2.02 -8.00
CA ARG A 49 12.93 2.04 -6.54
C ARG A 49 11.68 2.49 -5.82
N ALA A 50 11.38 1.87 -4.69
CA ALA A 50 10.26 2.21 -3.83
C ALA A 50 10.74 2.51 -2.41
N TYR A 51 10.41 3.69 -1.89
CA TYR A 51 10.92 4.20 -0.63
C TYR A 51 9.81 4.19 0.42
N ALA A 52 10.08 3.52 1.55
CA ALA A 52 9.18 3.48 2.71
C ALA A 52 9.89 2.89 3.94
N ASP A 53 9.23 2.97 5.09
CA ASP A 53 9.50 2.10 6.24
C ASP A 53 8.81 0.74 6.07
N PHE A 54 9.59 -0.29 5.74
CA PHE A 54 9.09 -1.67 5.55
C PHE A 54 9.06 -2.49 6.83
N SER A 55 9.45 -1.93 7.98
CA SER A 55 9.57 -2.68 9.24
C SER A 55 8.27 -3.36 9.69
N GLU A 56 7.12 -2.80 9.32
CA GLU A 56 5.79 -3.30 9.70
C GLU A 56 5.03 -3.98 8.55
N HIS A 57 5.57 -4.02 7.32
CA HIS A 57 4.86 -4.46 6.10
C HIS A 57 5.71 -5.36 5.17
N PRO A 58 6.17 -6.55 5.64
CA PRO A 58 7.01 -7.45 4.84
C PRO A 58 6.29 -7.99 3.58
N GLU A 59 4.97 -8.12 3.61
CA GLU A 59 4.16 -8.53 2.46
C GLU A 59 4.21 -7.51 1.31
N ILE A 60 4.14 -6.22 1.63
CA ILE A 60 4.23 -5.14 0.65
C ILE A 60 5.62 -5.11 0.03
N GLN A 61 6.66 -5.26 0.84
CA GLN A 61 8.05 -5.33 0.37
C GLN A 61 8.24 -6.50 -0.62
N ARG A 62 7.71 -7.68 -0.29
CA ARG A 62 7.75 -8.85 -1.16
C ARG A 62 7.01 -8.61 -2.48
N ASN A 63 5.83 -7.98 -2.43
CA ASN A 63 5.04 -7.70 -3.63
C ASN A 63 5.74 -6.72 -4.59
N LEU A 64 6.42 -5.71 -4.05
CA LEU A 64 7.28 -4.80 -4.82
C LEU A 64 8.41 -5.54 -5.54
N GLN A 65 9.12 -6.41 -4.82
CA GLN A 65 10.22 -7.20 -5.40
C GLN A 65 9.74 -8.11 -6.52
N ILE A 66 8.58 -8.76 -6.35
CA ILE A 66 7.95 -9.59 -7.39
C ILE A 66 7.58 -8.74 -8.62
N ALA A 67 7.15 -7.50 -8.43
CA ALA A 67 6.85 -6.57 -9.51
C ALA A 67 8.11 -5.97 -10.17
N GLY A 68 9.30 -6.18 -9.60
CA GLY A 68 10.58 -5.69 -10.14
C GLY A 68 11.06 -4.35 -9.57
N PHE A 69 10.42 -3.86 -8.51
CA PHE A 69 10.92 -2.72 -7.74
C PHE A 69 12.00 -3.16 -6.74
N ASP A 70 13.00 -2.32 -6.55
CA ASP A 70 13.95 -2.39 -5.45
C ASP A 70 13.41 -1.62 -4.23
N PRO A 71 13.02 -2.30 -3.14
CA PRO A 71 12.50 -1.65 -1.95
C PRO A 71 13.64 -1.05 -1.11
N ILE A 72 13.69 0.28 -1.05
CA ILE A 72 14.64 1.03 -0.23
C ILE A 72 14.03 1.28 1.14
N ASN A 73 14.45 0.47 2.12
CA ASN A 73 13.98 0.59 3.49
C ASN A 73 14.58 1.82 4.18
N VAL A 74 13.71 2.77 4.54
CA VAL A 74 14.06 3.97 5.29
C VAL A 74 13.27 3.97 6.60
N PRO A 75 13.87 3.47 7.71
CA PRO A 75 13.18 3.40 8.99
C PRO A 75 12.70 4.77 9.45
N ALA A 76 11.42 4.88 9.82
CA ALA A 76 10.88 6.13 10.34
C ALA A 76 11.50 6.43 11.72
N LYS A 77 12.03 7.64 11.90
CA LYS A 77 12.48 8.08 13.23
C LYS A 77 11.27 8.29 14.12
N LYS A 78 11.17 7.47 15.17
CA LYS A 78 10.17 7.58 16.24
C LYS A 78 10.76 8.46 17.34
N ILE A 79 10.25 9.69 17.51
CA ILE A 79 10.63 10.54 18.65
C ILE A 79 9.58 10.37 19.75
N ASN A 80 10.04 9.86 20.90
CA ASN A 80 9.28 9.94 22.13
C ASN A 80 9.42 11.36 22.68
N ARG A 81 8.37 12.19 22.57
CA ARG A 81 8.36 13.48 23.26
C ARG A 81 7.91 13.23 24.72
N PRO A 82 8.75 13.48 25.73
CA PRO A 82 8.44 13.15 27.12
C PRO A 82 7.22 13.91 27.69
N ASN A 83 6.79 15.00 27.05
CA ASN A 83 5.67 15.83 27.50
C ASN A 83 4.37 15.67 26.67
N SER A 84 4.29 14.73 25.73
CA SER A 84 3.11 14.52 24.87
C SER A 84 2.28 13.28 25.24
N GLY A 85 2.29 12.87 26.50
CA GLY A 85 1.45 11.75 26.97
C GLY A 85 1.74 10.41 26.28
N GLY A 86 2.96 10.18 25.79
CA GLY A 86 3.34 8.95 25.10
C GLY A 86 3.02 8.93 23.60
N ILE A 87 2.59 10.03 23.00
CA ILE A 87 2.42 10.12 21.54
C ILE A 87 3.80 10.10 20.87
N VAL A 88 4.10 8.99 20.20
CA VAL A 88 5.28 8.82 19.34
C VAL A 88 5.04 9.57 18.03
N GLU A 89 5.79 10.64 17.80
CA GLU A 89 5.74 11.35 16.53
C GLU A 89 6.69 10.65 15.54
N ARG A 90 6.14 10.12 14.45
CA ARG A 90 6.95 9.64 13.32
C ARG A 90 7.41 10.84 12.49
N ILE A 91 8.72 11.01 12.35
CA ILE A 91 9.27 11.94 11.37
C ILE A 91 9.20 11.27 10.00
N LYS A 92 8.31 11.75 9.13
CA LYS A 92 8.02 11.17 7.81
C LYS A 92 9.03 11.57 6.72
N ASN A 93 9.84 12.59 6.94
CA ASN A 93 10.63 13.23 5.87
C ASN A 93 11.90 12.46 5.46
N ALA A 94 12.20 11.31 6.06
CA ALA A 94 13.45 10.61 5.81
C ALA A 94 13.45 9.89 4.45
N SER A 95 12.35 9.21 4.11
CA SER A 95 12.16 8.52 2.84
C SER A 95 12.22 9.51 1.66
N ASP A 96 11.55 10.65 1.80
CA ASP A 96 11.52 11.71 0.78
C ASP A 96 12.92 12.24 0.44
N MET A 97 13.76 12.46 1.47
CA MET A 97 15.13 12.94 1.28
C MET A 97 16.00 11.90 0.56
N VAL A 98 15.90 10.63 0.94
CA VAL A 98 16.68 9.55 0.30
C VAL A 98 16.26 9.38 -1.16
N LEU A 99 14.96 9.40 -1.43
CA LEU A 99 14.42 9.37 -2.79
C LEU A 99 14.96 10.54 -3.63
N ALA A 100 14.86 11.76 -3.11
CA ALA A 100 15.30 12.95 -3.84
C ALA A 100 16.81 12.91 -4.14
N ILE A 101 17.64 12.45 -3.20
CA ILE A 101 19.09 12.31 -3.40
C ILE A 101 19.37 11.29 -4.50
N ASP A 102 18.77 10.10 -4.43
CA ASP A 102 18.97 9.05 -5.43
C ASP A 102 18.54 9.49 -6.84
N ALA A 103 17.43 10.21 -6.95
CA ALA A 103 16.96 10.76 -8.22
C ALA A 103 17.93 11.80 -8.80
N ILE A 104 18.51 12.65 -7.95
CA ILE A 104 19.51 13.65 -8.38
C ILE A 104 20.81 12.97 -8.82
N VAL A 105 21.27 11.93 -8.11
CA VAL A 105 22.46 11.15 -8.48
C VAL A 105 22.26 10.51 -9.85
N GLU A 106 21.13 9.84 -10.06
CA GLU A 106 20.78 9.22 -11.35
C GLU A 106 20.69 10.26 -12.48
N ALA A 107 20.11 11.44 -12.21
CA ALA A 107 20.05 12.52 -13.20
C ALA A 107 21.42 13.08 -13.54
N SER A 108 22.31 13.19 -12.56
CA SER A 108 23.69 13.60 -12.74
C SER A 108 24.46 12.59 -13.61
N ASP A 109 24.29 11.30 -13.36
CA ASP A 109 24.95 10.23 -14.12
C ASP A 109 24.42 10.14 -15.56
N ALA A 110 23.10 10.24 -15.73
CA ALA A 110 22.46 10.29 -17.03
C ALA A 110 22.92 11.50 -17.85
N ASN A 111 22.95 12.69 -17.23
CA ASN A 111 23.43 13.92 -17.86
C ASN A 111 24.90 13.82 -18.27
N SER A 112 25.77 13.30 -17.39
CA SER A 112 27.20 13.10 -17.67
C SER A 112 27.44 12.12 -18.81
N SER A 113 26.54 11.15 -18.99
CA SER A 113 26.59 10.14 -20.06
C SER A 113 25.89 10.59 -21.35
N GLY A 114 25.35 11.82 -21.42
CA GLY A 114 24.58 12.31 -22.56
C GLY A 114 23.29 11.49 -22.81
N LEU A 115 22.73 10.90 -21.76
CA LEU A 115 21.53 10.08 -21.83
C LEU A 115 20.33 10.88 -21.32
N GLN A 116 19.30 10.97 -22.16
CA GLN A 116 18.01 11.51 -21.76
C GLN A 116 17.12 10.38 -21.26
N LYS A 117 16.62 10.53 -20.04
CA LYS A 117 15.70 9.62 -19.37
C LYS A 117 14.40 10.34 -19.05
N THR A 118 13.33 9.55 -18.94
CA THR A 118 12.10 10.00 -18.29
C THR A 118 12.20 9.66 -16.81
N PHE A 119 12.18 10.67 -15.95
CA PHE A 119 12.03 10.50 -14.51
C PHE A 119 10.55 10.38 -14.20
N TYR A 120 10.15 9.19 -13.76
CA TYR A 120 8.77 8.87 -13.42
C TYR A 120 8.64 8.87 -11.90
N LEU A 121 8.19 10.00 -11.35
CA LEU A 121 8.07 10.22 -9.91
C LEU A 121 6.65 9.84 -9.47
N MET A 122 6.52 8.76 -8.72
CA MET A 122 5.22 8.30 -8.23
C MET A 122 4.96 8.90 -6.85
N THR A 123 4.31 10.07 -6.83
CA THR A 123 3.92 10.84 -5.64
C THR A 123 2.86 11.88 -6.01
N GLY A 124 1.99 12.22 -5.06
CA GLY A 124 1.08 13.36 -5.14
C GLY A 124 1.55 14.62 -4.40
N ASP A 125 2.70 14.57 -3.73
CA ASP A 125 3.12 15.60 -2.76
C ASP A 125 3.82 16.81 -3.40
N ALA A 126 3.42 18.01 -3.00
CA ALA A 126 4.01 19.27 -3.45
C ALA A 126 5.47 19.45 -3.01
N ASP A 127 5.92 18.75 -1.96
CA ASP A 127 7.31 18.84 -1.49
C ASP A 127 8.33 18.39 -2.55
N TYR A 128 7.91 17.58 -3.53
CA TYR A 128 8.74 17.16 -4.66
C TYR A 128 8.91 18.22 -5.77
N ILE A 129 8.22 19.36 -5.72
CA ILE A 129 8.32 20.41 -6.77
C ILE A 129 9.78 20.86 -6.98
N LYS A 130 10.56 20.99 -5.89
CA LYS A 130 11.97 21.37 -6.00
C LYS A 130 12.79 20.30 -6.73
N LEU A 131 12.53 19.02 -6.46
CA LEU A 131 13.17 17.91 -7.17
C LEU A 131 12.82 17.95 -8.67
N VAL A 132 11.53 18.06 -9.00
CA VAL A 132 11.05 18.18 -10.38
C VAL A 132 11.76 19.32 -11.11
N THR A 133 11.83 20.49 -10.48
CA THR A 133 12.49 21.68 -11.05
C THR A 133 13.98 21.43 -11.30
N GLN A 134 14.69 20.76 -10.39
CA GLN A 134 16.11 20.43 -10.58
C GLN A 134 16.30 19.44 -11.73
N LEU A 135 15.55 18.33 -11.75
CA LEU A 135 15.62 17.31 -12.80
C LEU A 135 15.42 17.92 -14.20
N ARG A 136 14.42 18.79 -14.34
CA ARG A 136 14.11 19.48 -15.61
C ARG A 136 15.14 20.54 -15.96
N ASN A 137 15.28 21.55 -15.12
CA ASN A 137 15.99 22.78 -15.49
C ASN A 137 17.52 22.63 -15.39
N LYS A 138 18.02 21.82 -14.45
CA LYS A 138 19.46 21.65 -14.24
C LYS A 138 20.02 20.47 -15.05
N PHE A 139 19.27 19.36 -15.12
CA PHE A 139 19.74 18.14 -15.77
C PHE A 139 19.12 17.87 -17.14
N GLY A 140 18.17 18.72 -17.60
CA GLY A 140 17.54 18.58 -18.92
C GLY A 140 16.69 17.32 -19.09
N GLN A 141 16.30 16.69 -17.98
CA GLN A 141 15.57 15.43 -17.99
C GLN A 141 14.07 15.68 -18.06
N ARG A 142 13.35 14.78 -18.73
CA ARG A 142 11.89 14.82 -18.77
C ARG A 142 11.36 14.28 -17.44
N VAL A 143 10.38 14.95 -16.84
CA VAL A 143 9.76 14.51 -15.58
C VAL A 143 8.26 14.28 -15.78
N VAL A 144 7.81 13.07 -15.47
CA VAL A 144 6.39 12.70 -15.39
C VAL A 144 6.07 12.41 -13.94
N VAL A 145 5.03 13.07 -13.41
CA VAL A 145 4.53 12.81 -12.06
C VAL A 145 3.32 11.90 -12.13
N CYS A 146 3.33 10.85 -11.31
CA CYS A 146 2.27 9.88 -11.23
C CYS A 146 1.71 9.84 -9.83
N GLY A 147 0.39 9.88 -9.68
CA GLY A 147 -0.22 9.86 -8.37
C GLY A 147 -1.67 9.42 -8.43
N VAL A 148 -2.23 9.17 -7.26
CA VAL A 148 -3.61 8.69 -7.13
C VAL A 148 -4.57 9.81 -7.54
N GLN A 149 -5.56 9.47 -8.38
CA GLN A 149 -6.58 10.43 -8.77
C GLN A 149 -7.30 10.99 -7.53
N GLY A 150 -7.29 12.31 -7.38
CA GLY A 150 -7.86 13.02 -6.24
C GLY A 150 -6.88 13.35 -5.10
N SER A 151 -5.64 12.84 -5.13
CA SER A 151 -4.63 13.14 -4.08
C SER A 151 -3.47 14.02 -4.54
N MET A 152 -3.33 14.26 -5.86
CA MET A 152 -2.19 15.01 -6.39
C MET A 152 -2.34 16.52 -6.24
N SER A 153 -1.24 17.18 -5.83
CA SER A 153 -1.11 18.64 -5.79
C SER A 153 -1.20 19.26 -7.19
N ARG A 154 -1.93 20.39 -7.30
CA ARG A 154 -2.02 21.17 -8.55
C ARG A 154 -0.70 21.80 -8.94
N ASP A 155 0.08 22.22 -7.96
CA ASP A 155 1.37 22.87 -8.20
C ASP A 155 2.41 21.85 -8.66
N LEU A 156 2.38 20.63 -8.10
CA LEU A 156 3.22 19.53 -8.56
C LEU A 156 2.93 19.19 -10.03
N ARG A 157 1.65 19.04 -10.39
CA ARG A 157 1.22 18.80 -11.78
C ARG A 157 1.75 19.87 -12.73
N SER A 158 1.66 21.14 -12.30
CA SER A 158 2.08 22.28 -13.12
C SER A 158 3.61 22.40 -13.27
N ALA A 159 4.37 21.85 -12.32
CA ALA A 159 5.83 21.88 -12.34
C ALA A 159 6.47 20.81 -13.24
N ALA A 160 5.76 19.71 -13.52
CA ALA A 160 6.24 18.58 -14.32
C ALA A 160 6.04 18.77 -15.83
N ASP A 161 6.63 17.90 -16.65
CA ASP A 161 6.39 17.88 -18.11
C ASP A 161 5.13 17.11 -18.49
N GLY A 162 4.60 16.28 -17.58
CA GLY A 162 3.37 15.54 -17.76
C GLY A 162 2.89 14.92 -16.46
N GLU A 163 1.61 14.58 -16.43
CA GLU A 163 0.98 13.83 -15.36
C GLU A 163 0.49 12.47 -15.86
N ASP A 164 0.50 11.49 -14.97
CA ASP A 164 -0.11 10.18 -15.19
C ASP A 164 -0.92 9.77 -13.96
N LEU A 165 -2.24 9.85 -14.04
CA LEU A 165 -3.10 9.52 -12.91
C LEU A 165 -3.20 8.00 -12.76
N LEU A 166 -2.98 7.49 -11.55
CA LEU A 166 -3.32 6.10 -11.23
C LEU A 166 -4.84 5.98 -11.23
N GLU A 167 -5.37 5.49 -12.34
CA GLU A 167 -6.76 5.09 -12.46
C GLU A 167 -6.96 3.81 -11.66
N ILE A 168 -7.84 3.90 -10.69
CA ILE A 168 -8.18 2.76 -9.85
C ILE A 168 -9.44 2.16 -10.45
N PRO A 169 -9.41 0.90 -10.92
CA PRO A 169 -10.60 0.27 -11.48
C PRO A 169 -11.70 0.31 -10.42
N TYR A 170 -12.88 0.81 -10.81
CA TYR A 170 -14.04 0.81 -9.93
C TYR A 170 -14.38 -0.64 -9.60
N VAL A 171 -14.10 -1.04 -8.36
CA VAL A 171 -14.62 -2.28 -7.79
C VAL A 171 -15.92 -1.88 -7.12
N ALA A 172 -17.06 -2.37 -7.64
CA ALA A 172 -18.33 -2.19 -6.97
C ALA A 172 -18.19 -2.68 -5.52
N PRO A 173 -18.56 -1.88 -4.52
CA PRO A 173 -18.48 -2.32 -3.13
C PRO A 173 -19.26 -3.61 -3.00
N ALA A 174 -18.63 -4.64 -2.43
CA ALA A 174 -19.34 -5.85 -2.07
C ALA A 174 -20.45 -5.49 -1.07
N LEU A 175 -21.55 -6.23 -1.08
CA LEU A 175 -22.56 -6.10 -0.04
C LEU A 175 -21.92 -6.46 1.30
N ASP A 176 -22.16 -5.66 2.32
CA ASP A 176 -21.56 -5.84 3.64
C ASP A 176 -21.82 -7.26 4.18
N ASP A 177 -23.03 -7.78 3.97
CA ASP A 177 -23.40 -9.15 4.37
C ASP A 177 -22.57 -10.22 3.64
N ASP A 178 -22.29 -10.05 2.35
CA ASP A 178 -21.42 -10.99 1.59
C ASP A 178 -20.01 -11.01 2.17
N VAL A 179 -19.48 -9.85 2.56
CA VAL A 179 -18.16 -9.73 3.19
C VAL A 179 -18.17 -10.40 4.55
N LYS A 180 -19.18 -10.15 5.38
CA LYS A 180 -19.34 -10.79 6.70
C LYS A 180 -19.45 -12.31 6.59
N GLN A 181 -20.30 -12.81 5.69
CA GLN A 181 -20.46 -14.24 5.42
C GLN A 181 -19.14 -14.89 4.97
N ALA A 182 -18.37 -14.22 4.12
CA ALA A 182 -17.06 -14.70 3.68
C ALA A 182 -16.05 -14.74 4.84
N ILE A 183 -16.03 -13.71 5.70
CA ILE A 183 -15.17 -13.67 6.90
C ILE A 183 -15.54 -14.81 7.85
N ILE A 184 -16.83 -15.00 8.14
CA ILE A 184 -17.30 -16.06 9.04
C ILE A 184 -16.98 -17.44 8.47
N SER A 185 -17.21 -17.63 7.16
CA SER A 185 -16.83 -18.85 6.44
C SER A 185 -15.33 -19.13 6.52
N LEU A 186 -14.48 -18.10 6.48
CA LEU A 186 -13.04 -18.22 6.63
C LEU A 186 -12.68 -18.73 8.03
N VAL A 187 -13.23 -18.12 9.08
CA VAL A 187 -12.98 -18.48 10.49
C VAL A 187 -13.45 -19.90 10.79
N LYS A 188 -14.62 -20.29 10.27
CA LYS A 188 -15.20 -21.62 10.47
C LYS A 188 -14.44 -22.72 9.73
N ARG A 189 -13.98 -22.47 8.51
CA ARG A 189 -13.37 -23.50 7.64
C ARG A 189 -11.88 -23.68 7.87
N LYS A 190 -11.14 -22.62 8.22
CA LYS A 190 -9.67 -22.66 8.29
C LYS A 190 -9.20 -22.69 9.73
N PRO A 191 -8.23 -23.54 10.09
CA PRO A 191 -7.63 -23.48 11.40
C PRO A 191 -6.77 -22.21 11.54
N PRO A 192 -6.70 -21.62 12.74
CA PRO A 192 -5.83 -20.47 12.98
C PRO A 192 -4.35 -20.84 12.81
N PRO A 193 -3.54 -19.98 12.18
CA PRO A 193 -2.12 -20.26 11.93
C PRO A 193 -1.25 -20.30 13.20
N LEU A 194 -1.70 -19.67 14.29
CA LEU A 194 -0.99 -19.59 15.57
C LEU A 194 -1.77 -20.26 16.69
N GLU A 195 -2.48 -21.36 16.39
CA GLU A 195 -3.34 -22.12 17.33
C GLU A 195 -4.61 -21.37 17.77
N PHE A 196 -4.62 -20.04 17.72
CA PHE A 196 -5.78 -19.20 17.98
C PHE A 196 -5.90 -18.05 16.95
N TRP A 197 -7.12 -17.57 16.74
CA TRP A 197 -7.36 -16.36 15.96
C TRP A 197 -7.18 -15.14 16.85
N SER A 198 -6.58 -14.09 16.33
CA SER A 198 -6.64 -12.74 16.94
C SER A 198 -7.09 -11.76 15.87
N MET A 199 -7.60 -10.60 16.27
CA MET A 199 -8.01 -9.56 15.31
C MET A 199 -6.91 -9.19 14.31
N LYS A 200 -5.65 -9.15 14.75
CA LYS A 200 -4.51 -8.90 13.86
C LYS A 200 -4.32 -10.02 12.83
N ILE A 201 -4.50 -11.27 13.24
CA ILE A 201 -4.37 -12.41 12.33
C ILE A 201 -5.55 -12.44 11.37
N LEU A 202 -6.78 -12.22 11.86
CA LEU A 202 -8.00 -12.18 11.06
C LEU A 202 -7.94 -11.06 10.03
N ASP A 203 -7.56 -9.85 10.41
CA ASP A 203 -7.39 -8.74 9.47
C ASP A 203 -6.39 -9.13 8.37
N ARG A 204 -5.18 -9.59 8.74
CA ARG A 204 -4.18 -10.03 7.76
C ARG A 204 -4.72 -11.08 6.79
N TRP A 205 -5.47 -12.06 7.30
CA TRP A 205 -6.05 -13.12 6.47
C TRP A 205 -7.17 -12.60 5.59
N CYS A 206 -8.01 -11.68 6.07
CA CYS A 206 -9.03 -11.05 5.25
C CYS A 206 -8.40 -10.24 4.10
N GLN A 207 -7.22 -9.64 4.32
CA GLN A 207 -6.49 -8.93 3.26
C GLN A 207 -5.76 -9.84 2.26
N ASP A 208 -5.60 -11.12 2.55
CA ASP A 208 -4.90 -12.05 1.67
C ASP A 208 -5.80 -12.49 0.51
N GLU A 209 -5.40 -12.14 -0.71
CA GLU A 209 -6.14 -12.46 -1.94
C GLU A 209 -6.46 -13.95 -2.09
N ARG A 210 -5.63 -14.84 -1.53
CA ARG A 210 -5.83 -16.30 -1.56
C ARG A 210 -7.04 -16.76 -0.76
N ASN A 211 -7.55 -15.92 0.12
CA ASN A 211 -8.75 -16.19 0.91
C ASN A 211 -10.03 -15.70 0.21
N SER A 212 -9.89 -14.95 -0.90
CA SER A 212 -10.99 -14.52 -1.75
C SER A 212 -12.13 -13.82 -1.00
N ILE A 213 -11.79 -13.05 0.04
CA ILE A 213 -12.77 -12.24 0.77
C ILE A 213 -13.14 -11.03 -0.10
N PRO A 214 -14.43 -10.84 -0.43
CA PRO A 214 -14.86 -9.76 -1.29
C PRO A 214 -14.68 -8.38 -0.62
N GLY A 215 -14.83 -7.33 -1.41
CA GLY A 215 -14.75 -5.95 -0.94
C GLY A 215 -13.33 -5.39 -0.83
N THR A 216 -13.25 -4.08 -0.55
CA THR A 216 -11.97 -3.37 -0.40
C THR A 216 -11.29 -3.71 0.93
N ALA A 217 -9.99 -3.43 1.05
CA ALA A 217 -9.26 -3.66 2.29
C ALA A 217 -9.83 -2.87 3.48
N LYS A 218 -10.39 -1.68 3.23
CA LYS A 218 -11.15 -0.91 4.21
C LYS A 218 -12.45 -1.60 4.58
N GLN A 219 -13.28 -1.98 3.60
CA GLN A 219 -14.54 -2.68 3.87
C GLN A 219 -14.32 -3.94 4.72
N ARG A 220 -13.32 -4.77 4.39
CA ARG A 220 -13.00 -5.98 5.18
C ARG A 220 -12.64 -5.67 6.64
N ARG A 221 -11.91 -4.58 6.90
CA ARG A 221 -11.59 -4.11 8.26
C ARG A 221 -12.81 -3.57 8.99
N ASP A 222 -13.63 -2.80 8.29
CA ASP A 222 -14.85 -2.23 8.84
C ASP A 222 -15.83 -3.35 9.21
N MET A 223 -15.97 -4.39 8.37
CA MET A 223 -16.80 -5.56 8.64
C MET A 223 -16.27 -6.43 9.78
N LEU A 224 -14.96 -6.64 9.89
CA LEU A 224 -14.37 -7.29 11.08
C LEU A 224 -14.72 -6.54 12.38
N THR A 225 -14.69 -5.21 12.33
CA THR A 225 -15.05 -4.37 13.48
C THR A 225 -16.56 -4.45 13.77
N GLN A 226 -17.39 -4.49 12.72
CA GLN A 226 -18.84 -4.64 12.87
C GLN A 226 -19.22 -5.99 13.46
N LEU A 227 -18.56 -7.09 13.03
CA LEU A 227 -18.78 -8.42 13.57
C LEU A 227 -18.42 -8.53 15.06
N LEU A 228 -17.42 -7.79 15.53
CA LEU A 228 -17.14 -7.65 16.97
C LEU A 228 -18.27 -6.90 17.68
N ASN A 229 -18.73 -5.78 17.11
CA ASN A 229 -19.79 -4.97 17.70
C ASN A 229 -21.15 -5.70 17.73
N GLU A 230 -21.40 -6.58 16.76
CA GLU A 230 -22.59 -7.44 16.66
C GLU A 230 -22.51 -8.68 17.57
N GLU A 231 -21.38 -8.87 18.27
CA GLU A 231 -21.07 -10.01 19.14
C GLU A 231 -21.02 -11.36 18.38
N VAL A 232 -20.89 -11.31 17.06
CA VAL A 232 -20.70 -12.51 16.21
C VAL A 232 -19.25 -13.01 16.32
N LEU A 233 -18.29 -12.08 16.40
CA LEU A 233 -16.94 -12.37 16.84
C LEU A 233 -16.79 -11.92 18.29
N LEU A 234 -16.30 -12.83 19.13
CA LEU A 234 -16.09 -12.58 20.56
C LEU A 234 -14.60 -12.61 20.88
N GLN A 235 -14.20 -11.88 21.92
CA GLN A 235 -12.81 -11.86 22.39
C GLN A 235 -12.70 -12.37 23.82
N ARG A 236 -11.67 -13.18 24.09
CA ARG A 236 -11.33 -13.60 25.45
C ARG A 236 -9.82 -13.58 25.68
N PRO A 237 -9.37 -13.22 26.90
CA PRO A 237 -7.96 -13.34 27.25
C PRO A 237 -7.59 -14.82 27.32
N ILE A 238 -6.39 -15.15 26.82
CA ILE A 238 -5.79 -16.48 26.88
C ILE A 238 -4.33 -16.36 27.32
N GLU A 239 -3.76 -17.45 27.80
CA GLU A 239 -2.32 -17.58 28.01
C GLU A 239 -1.73 -18.44 26.89
N PHE A 240 -0.82 -17.88 26.10
CA PHE A 240 -0.20 -18.56 24.98
C PHE A 240 1.31 -18.59 25.15
N LYS A 241 1.88 -19.80 25.28
CA LYS A 241 3.33 -20.02 25.48
C LYS A 241 3.92 -19.17 26.62
N GLY A 242 3.18 -19.03 27.72
CA GLY A 242 3.59 -18.27 28.90
C GLY A 242 3.51 -16.75 28.76
N SER A 243 2.81 -16.23 27.72
CA SER A 243 2.55 -14.81 27.54
C SER A 243 1.04 -14.54 27.41
N PRO A 244 0.54 -13.40 27.94
CA PRO A 244 -0.85 -13.03 27.78
C PRO A 244 -1.16 -12.71 26.31
N ALA A 245 -2.26 -13.26 25.80
CA ALA A 245 -2.77 -13.00 24.46
C ALA A 245 -4.30 -12.84 24.47
N VAL A 246 -4.86 -12.39 23.36
CA VAL A 246 -6.31 -12.24 23.19
C VAL A 246 -6.74 -13.10 22.00
N GLU A 247 -7.57 -14.09 22.29
CA GLU A 247 -8.22 -14.92 21.29
C GLU A 247 -9.50 -14.26 20.82
N THR A 248 -9.74 -14.33 19.52
CA THR A 248 -11.00 -13.98 18.86
C THR A 248 -11.63 -15.26 18.34
N TYR A 249 -12.90 -15.52 18.62
CA TYR A 249 -13.59 -16.74 18.20
C TYR A 249 -14.99 -16.40 17.69
N LEU A 250 -15.54 -17.31 16.89
CA LEU A 250 -16.86 -17.17 16.28
C LEU A 250 -17.94 -17.68 17.25
N ASP A 251 -18.97 -16.87 17.46
CA ASP A 251 -20.24 -17.29 18.03
C ASP A 251 -21.14 -17.75 16.88
N GLU A 252 -21.29 -19.07 16.72
CA GLU A 252 -22.06 -19.64 15.61
C GLU A 252 -23.56 -19.38 15.74
N ASP A 253 -24.09 -19.38 16.97
CA ASP A 253 -25.52 -19.12 17.21
C ASP A 253 -25.84 -17.68 16.82
N ARG A 254 -25.00 -16.74 17.25
CA ARG A 254 -25.13 -15.34 16.87
C ARG A 254 -24.99 -15.13 15.36
N ALA A 255 -24.06 -15.83 14.72
CA ALA A 255 -23.91 -15.76 13.26
C ALA A 255 -25.14 -16.29 12.51
N ILE A 256 -25.81 -17.32 13.03
CA ILE A 256 -27.07 -17.85 12.48
C ILE A 256 -28.21 -16.84 12.69
N ASP A 257 -28.32 -16.22 13.87
CA ASP A 257 -29.35 -15.21 14.17
C ASP A 257 -29.31 -14.02 13.19
N TYR A 258 -28.11 -13.58 12.80
CA TYR A 258 -27.92 -12.54 11.79
C TYR A 258 -28.04 -13.03 10.34
N GLY A 259 -28.20 -14.34 10.12
CA GLY A 259 -28.29 -14.93 8.78
C GLY A 259 -26.96 -15.00 8.03
N TYR A 260 -25.82 -14.93 8.75
CA TYR A 260 -24.50 -15.06 8.13
C TYR A 260 -24.01 -16.51 8.03
N LEU A 261 -24.62 -17.43 8.77
CA LEU A 261 -24.44 -18.86 8.64
C LEU A 261 -25.78 -19.54 8.43
N GLU A 262 -25.80 -20.58 7.58
CA GLU A 262 -26.96 -21.44 7.46
C GLU A 262 -27.10 -22.31 8.73
N GLU A 263 -28.34 -22.52 9.17
CA GLU A 263 -28.64 -23.50 10.19
C GLU A 263 -28.11 -24.88 9.76
N PRO A 264 -27.47 -25.64 10.66
CA PRO A 264 -27.09 -27.01 10.36
C PRO A 264 -28.34 -27.80 9.97
N GLN A 265 -28.38 -28.30 8.73
CA GLN A 265 -29.46 -29.18 8.28
C GLN A 265 -29.51 -30.39 9.23
N PRO A 266 -30.68 -30.70 9.82
CA PRO A 266 -30.80 -31.87 10.68
C PRO A 266 -30.47 -33.14 9.88
N PRO A 267 -29.87 -34.15 10.53
CA PRO A 267 -29.42 -35.38 9.88
C PRO A 267 -30.55 -36.18 9.22
#